data_AF-A0A7S3CXJ4-F1
#
_entry.id   AF-A0A7S3CXJ4-F1
#
_cell.length_a   1.000
_cell.length_b   1.000
_cell.length_c   1.000
_cell.angle_alpha   90.00
_cell.angle_beta   90.00
_cell.angle_gamma   90.00
#
_symmetry.space_group_name_H-M   'P 1'
#
loop_
_entity.id
_entity.type
_entity.pdbx_description
1 polymer ?
#
loop_
_entity_poly.entity_id
_entity_poly.type
_entity_poly.pdbx_seq_one_letter_code
_entity_poly.pdbx_strand_id
1 'polypeptide(L)'
;FPSLPFPLLPPFSLLAPVHSGYFPSYTLGAMIATQLFAAAQQCIPNLKEEIRKGNLRVLHPFLREKVWERGSIPPSADALVKEATGEELSCKPFLQYLDEKYSRLYC
;
A
#
# COMPACT_ATOMS: atom_id res chain seq x y z
N PHE A 1 -49.65 -12.89 18.39
CA PHE A 1 -48.49 -12.18 17.85
C PHE A 1 -47.88 -11.30 18.95
N PRO A 2 -46.95 -11.80 19.77
CA PRO A 2 -46.21 -10.94 20.67
C PRO A 2 -44.96 -10.41 19.96
N SER A 3 -44.74 -9.12 20.11
CA SER A 3 -43.59 -8.34 19.67
C SER A 3 -42.27 -8.89 20.23
N LEU A 4 -41.40 -9.39 19.35
CA LEU A 4 -40.00 -9.67 19.66
C LEU A 4 -39.25 -8.34 19.86
N PRO A 5 -38.41 -8.18 20.91
CA PRO A 5 -37.54 -7.03 21.03
C PRO A 5 -36.45 -7.11 19.96
N PHE A 6 -36.30 -6.01 19.21
CA PHE A 6 -35.20 -5.79 18.26
C PHE A 6 -33.87 -6.05 18.99
N PRO A 7 -32.96 -6.90 18.47
CA PRO A 7 -31.68 -7.09 19.14
C PRO A 7 -30.93 -5.77 19.09
N LEU A 8 -30.61 -5.22 20.26
CA LEU A 8 -29.65 -4.14 20.42
C LEU A 8 -28.32 -4.67 19.87
N LEU A 9 -28.03 -4.39 18.60
CA LEU A 9 -26.69 -4.57 18.05
C LEU A 9 -25.75 -3.76 18.95
N PRO A 10 -24.67 -4.35 19.47
CA PRO A 10 -23.68 -3.59 20.22
C PRO A 10 -23.12 -2.48 19.31
N PRO A 11 -22.71 -1.34 19.86
CA PRO A 11 -22.10 -0.29 19.07
C PRO A 11 -20.92 -0.89 18.29
N PHE A 12 -20.86 -0.56 17.00
CA PHE A 12 -19.86 -1.03 16.02
C PHE A 12 -18.38 -0.85 16.48
N SER A 13 -18.16 -0.13 17.59
CA SER A 13 -16.86 0.12 18.21
C SER A 13 -16.25 -1.06 18.98
N LEU A 14 -17.01 -2.10 19.33
CA LEU A 14 -16.52 -3.19 20.20
C LEU A 14 -16.13 -4.48 19.47
N LEU A 15 -16.27 -4.54 18.14
CA LEU A 15 -16.13 -5.78 17.36
C LEU A 15 -15.15 -5.68 16.18
N ALA A 16 -14.25 -4.69 16.20
CA ALA A 16 -12.99 -4.88 15.48
C ALA A 16 -12.10 -5.72 16.40
N PRO A 17 -11.74 -6.97 16.06
CA PRO A 17 -10.69 -7.66 16.79
C PRO A 17 -9.41 -6.86 16.57
N VAL A 18 -9.11 -5.93 17.49
CA VAL A 18 -7.85 -5.19 17.54
C VAL A 18 -6.80 -6.21 17.95
N HIS A 19 -6.35 -7.03 17.00
CA HIS A 19 -5.03 -7.61 17.09
C HIS A 19 -4.07 -6.43 17.05
N SER A 20 -3.33 -6.18 18.13
CA SER A 20 -2.44 -5.02 18.29
C SER A 20 -1.33 -4.90 17.23
N GLY A 21 -1.26 -5.80 16.25
CA GLY A 21 -0.38 -5.73 15.07
C GLY A 21 -1.09 -5.53 13.72
N TYR A 22 -2.43 -5.55 13.66
CA TYR A 22 -3.16 -5.41 12.39
C TYR A 22 -3.20 -3.95 11.92
N PHE A 23 -3.40 -3.00 12.83
CA PHE A 23 -3.50 -1.58 12.49
C PHE A 23 -2.19 -1.01 11.90
N PRO A 24 -0.99 -1.28 12.46
CA PRO A 24 0.27 -0.81 11.88
C PRO A 24 0.53 -1.34 10.46
N SER A 25 -0.05 -2.51 10.10
CA SER A 25 0.15 -3.13 8.79
C SER A 25 -0.41 -2.30 7.63
N TYR A 26 -1.47 -1.51 7.87
CA TYR A 26 -2.04 -0.62 6.86
C TYR A 26 -1.08 0.51 6.50
N THR A 27 -0.51 1.17 7.51
CA THR A 27 0.45 2.25 7.30
C THR A 27 1.73 1.72 6.66
N LEU A 28 2.23 0.58 7.13
CA LEU A 28 3.36 -0.11 6.51
C LEU A 28 3.08 -0.45 5.04
N GLY A 29 1.89 -0.96 4.72
CA GLY A 29 1.49 -1.25 3.35
C GLY A 29 1.50 0.01 2.46
N ALA A 30 1.00 1.14 2.96
CA ALA A 30 1.03 2.40 2.23
C ALA A 30 2.46 2.90 1.97
N MET A 31 3.35 2.81 2.97
CA MET A 31 4.75 3.17 2.82
C MET A 31 5.44 2.30 1.76
N ILE A 32 5.31 0.97 1.87
CA ILE A 32 5.87 0.02 0.91
C ILE A 32 5.34 0.29 -0.50
N ALA A 33 4.03 0.52 -0.64
CA ALA A 33 3.42 0.83 -1.94
C ALA A 33 4.01 2.10 -2.57
N THR A 34 4.18 3.18 -1.80
CA THR A 34 4.77 4.43 -2.33
C THR A 34 6.23 4.27 -2.73
N GLN A 35 7.03 3.52 -1.96
CA GLN A 35 8.43 3.27 -2.29
C GLN A 35 8.58 2.37 -3.53
N LEU A 36 7.79 1.30 -3.62
CA LEU A 36 7.75 0.44 -4.82
C LEU A 36 7.30 1.23 -6.05
N PHE A 37 6.33 2.13 -5.90
CA PHE A 37 5.86 2.96 -7.00
C PHE A 37 6.92 3.96 -7.47
N ALA A 38 7.68 4.57 -6.54
CA ALA A 38 8.80 5.44 -6.88
C ALA A 38 9.89 4.68 -7.64
N ALA A 39 10.25 3.46 -7.20
CA ALA A 39 11.19 2.60 -7.91
C ALA A 39 10.67 2.19 -9.30
N ALA A 40 9.38 1.84 -9.42
CA ALA A 40 8.77 1.49 -10.69
C ALA A 40 8.81 2.65 -11.70
N GLN A 41 8.66 3.91 -11.24
CA GLN A 41 8.78 5.10 -12.10
C GLN A 41 10.20 5.29 -12.64
N GLN A 42 11.23 4.92 -11.87
CA GLN A 42 12.61 4.98 -12.35
C GLN A 42 12.88 3.93 -13.44
N CYS A 43 12.28 2.73 -13.31
CA CYS A 43 12.42 1.66 -14.30
C CYS A 43 11.53 1.85 -15.54
N ILE A 44 10.41 2.56 -15.40
CA ILE A 44 9.38 2.71 -16.43
C ILE A 44 9.13 4.22 -16.65
N PRO A 45 9.87 4.88 -17.57
CA PRO A 45 9.83 6.33 -17.75
C PRO A 45 8.43 6.91 -18.01
N ASN A 46 7.54 6.12 -18.64
CA ASN A 46 6.20 6.56 -19.04
C ASN A 46 5.08 6.07 -18.10
N LEU A 47 5.43 5.54 -16.92
CA LEU A 47 4.48 4.85 -16.04
C LEU A 47 3.25 5.69 -15.67
N LYS A 48 3.44 6.95 -15.25
CA LYS A 48 2.34 7.84 -14.87
C LYS A 48 1.38 8.08 -16.04
N GLU A 49 1.91 8.22 -17.25
CA GLU A 49 1.12 8.47 -18.45
C GLU A 49 0.33 7.23 -18.89
N GLU A 50 0.92 6.05 -18.80
CA GLU A 50 0.23 4.79 -19.08
C GLU A 50 -0.89 4.52 -18.06
N ILE A 51 -0.67 4.82 -16.77
CA ILE A 51 -1.71 4.77 -15.75
C ILE A 51 -2.85 5.75 -16.08
N ARG A 52 -2.52 6.97 -16.52
CA ARG A 52 -3.53 7.97 -16.93
C ARG A 52 -4.40 7.50 -18.09
N LYS A 53 -3.83 6.69 -19.00
CA LYS A 53 -4.56 6.03 -20.11
C LYS A 53 -5.31 4.77 -19.68
N GLY A 54 -5.22 4.36 -18.41
CA GLY A 54 -5.81 3.13 -17.89
C GLY A 54 -5.00 1.86 -18.18
N ASN A 55 -3.79 1.98 -18.73
CA ASN A 55 -2.92 0.85 -19.04
C ASN A 55 -2.04 0.49 -17.84
N LEU A 56 -2.52 -0.40 -16.98
CA LEU A 56 -1.74 -0.92 -15.85
C LEU A 56 -0.82 -2.10 -16.22
N ARG A 57 -0.93 -2.63 -17.45
CA ARG A 57 -0.16 -3.82 -17.88
C ARG A 57 1.34 -3.56 -17.87
N VAL A 58 1.76 -2.31 -18.05
CA VAL A 58 3.17 -1.91 -18.03
C VAL A 58 3.83 -2.09 -16.65
N LEU A 59 3.03 -2.07 -15.56
CA LEU A 59 3.52 -2.26 -14.21
C LEU A 59 3.65 -3.75 -13.84
N HIS A 60 2.95 -4.63 -14.56
CA HIS A 60 2.88 -6.06 -14.23
C HIS A 60 4.25 -6.76 -14.29
N PRO A 61 5.12 -6.54 -15.29
CA PRO A 61 6.46 -7.14 -15.30
C PRO A 61 7.29 -6.75 -14.07
N PHE A 62 7.25 -5.47 -13.69
CA PHE A 62 7.98 -4.96 -12.52
C PHE A 62 7.49 -5.66 -11.23
N LEU A 63 6.18 -5.68 -11.00
CA LEU A 63 5.62 -6.31 -9.80
C LEU A 63 5.86 -7.83 -9.77
N ARG A 64 5.78 -8.48 -10.94
CA ARG A 64 6.05 -9.91 -11.07
C ARG A 64 7.48 -10.23 -10.65
N GLU A 65 8.45 -9.59 -11.26
CA GLU A 65 9.88 -9.87 -11.02
C GLU A 65 10.30 -9.45 -9.62
N LYS A 66 9.92 -8.23 -9.18
CA LYS A 66 10.44 -7.62 -7.96
C LYS A 66 9.69 -8.02 -6.70
N VAL A 67 8.44 -8.48 -6.80
CA VAL A 67 7.58 -8.72 -5.63
C VAL A 67 6.96 -10.12 -5.68
N TRP A 68 6.15 -10.43 -6.70
CA TRP A 68 5.32 -11.64 -6.69
C TRP A 68 6.11 -12.94 -6.84
N GLU A 69 7.13 -12.96 -7.71
CA GLU A 69 7.99 -14.14 -7.88
C GLU A 69 8.95 -14.34 -6.69
N ARG A 70 9.28 -13.27 -5.97
CA ARG A 70 10.09 -13.34 -4.74
C ARG A 70 9.28 -13.93 -3.58
N GLY A 71 7.99 -13.63 -3.49
CA GLY A 71 7.11 -14.14 -2.44
C GLY A 71 7.71 -13.98 -1.04
N SER A 72 7.77 -15.06 -0.27
CA SER A 72 8.39 -15.11 1.06
C SER A 72 9.81 -15.68 1.06
N ILE A 73 10.51 -15.65 -0.09
CA ILE A 73 11.92 -16.06 -0.17
C ILE A 73 12.82 -15.11 0.63
N PRO A 74 12.66 -13.76 0.56
CA PRO A 74 13.45 -12.86 1.37
C PRO A 74 13.18 -13.06 2.87
N PRO A 75 14.18 -12.88 3.74
CA PRO A 75 14.06 -13.15 5.17
C PRO A 75 13.10 -12.19 5.89
N SER A 76 12.77 -11.05 5.29
CA SER A 76 11.80 -10.08 5.82
C SER A 76 11.18 -9.24 4.70
N ALA A 77 10.08 -8.54 5.03
CA ALA A 77 9.48 -7.57 4.11
C ALA A 77 10.43 -6.42 3.77
N ASP A 78 11.23 -5.95 4.74
CA ASP A 78 12.25 -4.91 4.52
C ASP A 78 13.33 -5.39 3.54
N ALA A 79 13.75 -6.66 3.64
CA ALA A 79 14.70 -7.25 2.71
C ALA A 79 14.11 -7.32 1.29
N LEU A 80 12.84 -7.72 1.14
CA LEU A 80 12.14 -7.70 -0.14
C LEU A 80 12.07 -6.29 -0.73
N VAL A 81 11.71 -5.29 0.08
CA VAL A 81 11.64 -3.88 -0.36
C VAL A 81 13.01 -3.37 -0.78
N LYS A 82 14.06 -3.72 -0.04
CA LYS A 82 15.44 -3.36 -0.38
C LYS A 82 15.89 -4.00 -1.68
N GLU A 83 15.60 -5.27 -1.90
CA GLU A 83 15.87 -5.95 -3.18
C GLU A 83 15.09 -5.34 -4.35
N ALA A 84 13.82 -4.97 -4.13
CA ALA A 84 12.93 -4.44 -5.16
C ALA A 84 13.23 -2.99 -5.53
N THR A 85 13.67 -2.18 -4.57
CA THR A 85 13.78 -0.72 -4.72
C THR A 85 15.22 -0.19 -4.64
N GLY A 86 16.17 -1.02 -4.18
CA GLY A 86 17.57 -0.64 -3.97
C GLY A 86 17.85 0.07 -2.63
N GLU A 87 16.80 0.45 -1.89
CA GLU A 87 16.91 1.22 -0.64
C GLU A 87 16.10 0.56 0.49
N GLU A 88 16.50 0.81 1.73
CA GLU A 88 15.75 0.34 2.90
C GLU A 88 14.37 1.01 2.98
N LEU A 89 13.42 0.36 3.64
CA LEU A 89 12.07 0.90 3.82
C LEU A 89 12.15 2.25 4.54
N SER A 90 11.57 3.28 3.93
CA SER A 90 11.62 4.66 4.44
C SER A 90 10.26 5.34 4.40
N CYS A 91 10.01 6.23 5.36
CA CYS A 91 8.83 7.10 5.33
C CYS A 91 8.93 8.21 4.27
N LYS A 92 10.11 8.49 3.71
CA LYS A 92 10.32 9.64 2.81
C LYS A 92 9.42 9.61 1.56
N PRO A 93 9.33 8.49 0.79
CA PRO A 93 8.47 8.44 -0.40
C PRO A 93 7.00 8.62 -0.05
N PHE A 94 6.58 8.12 1.12
CA PHE A 94 5.22 8.26 1.61
C PHE A 94 4.88 9.70 1.95
N LEU A 95 5.74 10.39 2.71
CA LEU A 95 5.56 11.80 3.04
C LEU A 95 5.52 12.67 1.78
N GLN A 96 6.45 12.45 0.84
CA GLN A 96 6.47 13.15 -0.44
C GLN A 96 5.16 12.93 -1.22
N TYR A 97 4.65 11.70 -1.27
CA TYR A 97 3.36 11.42 -1.91
C TYR A 97 2.20 12.18 -1.26
N LEU A 98 2.16 12.25 0.08
CA LEU A 98 1.12 12.98 0.80
C LEU A 98 1.24 14.49 0.52
N ASP A 99 2.45 15.04 0.61
CA ASP A 99 2.70 16.45 0.34
C ASP A 99 2.29 16.82 -1.08
N GLU A 100 2.72 16.07 -2.11
CA GLU A 100 2.34 16.29 -3.50
C GLU A 100 0.82 16.22 -3.71
N LYS A 101 0.15 15.25 -3.08
CA LYS A 101 -1.29 15.04 -3.24
C LYS A 101 -2.10 16.13 -2.56
N TYR A 102 -1.77 16.49 -1.33
CA TYR A 102 -2.57 17.41 -0.54
C TYR A 102 -2.22 18.87 -0.81
N SER A 103 -0.96 19.21 -1.12
CA SER A 103 -0.61 20.55 -1.59
C SER A 103 -1.39 20.91 -2.86
N ARG A 104 -1.52 19.98 -3.81
CA ARG A 104 -2.27 20.21 -5.06
C ARG A 104 -3.78 20.38 -4.88
N LEU A 105 -4.34 19.86 -3.78
CA LEU A 105 -5.79 19.91 -3.54
C LEU A 105 -6.20 21.14 -2.71
N TYR A 106 -5.30 21.63 -1.85
CA TYR A 106 -5.62 22.67 -0.87
C TYR A 106 -4.81 23.96 -1.05
N CYS A 107 -3.92 24.03 -2.04
CA CYS A 107 -3.16 25.22 -2.44
C CYS A 107 -3.43 25.49 -3.92
#